data_AF-A0A318J340-F1
#
_entry.id   AF-A0A318J340-F1
#
_cell.length_a   1.000
_cell.length_b   1.000
_cell.length_c   1.000
_cell.angle_alpha   90.00
_cell.angle_beta   90.00
_cell.angle_gamma   90.00
#
_symmetry.space_group_name_H-M   'P 1'
#
loop_
_entity.id
_entity.type
_entity.pdbx_description
1 polymer ?
#
loop_
_entity_poly.entity_id
_entity_poly.type
_entity_poly.pdbx_seq_one_letter_code
_entity_poly.pdbx_strand_id
1 'polypeptide(L)'
;MVTPFPTIFLYGIRFSTRKDSGVKDFADLAGKTVATTAGTSDERLLRKLNEEKGMNMTIISAKDHAEAFMNVTTGRAVAFVMDEPLLYGEIAKDRNPGAYAVTGTPLVHENYACMMRRDDPPFKHVVDGVIAKMQTSGAAEKLYNQWFTRPIPPKGVSLDYPLSAEMKQLFRNPTDQAQY
;
A
#
# COMPACT_ATOMS: atom_id res chain seq x y z
N MET A 1 -22.21 -12.04 3.43
CA MET A 1 -21.97 -10.59 3.44
C MET A 1 -20.89 -10.32 4.49
N VAL A 2 -19.79 -9.65 4.16
CA VAL A 2 -18.71 -9.33 5.12
C VAL A 2 -19.18 -8.17 6.00
N THR A 3 -18.94 -8.23 7.30
CA THR A 3 -19.25 -7.14 8.21
C THR A 3 -18.31 -5.97 7.89
N PRO A 4 -18.82 -4.76 7.59
CA PRO A 4 -17.96 -3.60 7.31
C PRO A 4 -17.04 -3.32 8.51
N PHE A 5 -15.78 -2.97 8.22
CA PHE A 5 -14.75 -2.76 9.24
C PHE A 5 -14.28 -1.31 9.21
N PRO A 6 -13.96 -0.73 10.38
CA PRO A 6 -13.60 0.69 10.46
C PRO A 6 -12.31 0.93 9.71
N THR A 7 -12.37 1.86 8.76
CA THR A 7 -11.23 2.22 7.92
C THR A 7 -10.18 2.94 8.76
N ILE A 8 -8.92 2.50 8.66
CA ILE A 8 -7.79 3.07 9.39
C ILE A 8 -6.75 3.69 8.47
N PHE A 9 -6.76 3.36 7.18
CA PHE A 9 -5.82 3.88 6.19
C PHE A 9 -6.44 3.89 4.79
N LEU A 10 -6.14 4.91 3.99
CA LEU A 10 -6.52 5.05 2.58
C LEU A 10 -5.25 5.17 1.76
N TYR A 11 -5.15 4.42 0.67
CA TYR A 11 -3.95 4.38 -0.18
C TYR A 11 -4.30 4.03 -1.63
N GLY A 12 -3.37 4.28 -2.54
CA GLY A 12 -3.44 3.84 -3.93
C GLY A 12 -2.55 2.63 -4.20
N ILE A 13 -2.97 1.76 -5.12
CA ILE A 13 -2.10 0.72 -5.68
C ILE A 13 -1.19 1.35 -6.74
N ARG A 14 0.11 1.32 -6.48
CA ARG A 14 1.16 1.91 -7.31
C ARG A 14 2.29 0.90 -7.53
N PHE A 15 3.47 1.36 -7.97
CA PHE A 15 4.64 0.50 -8.00
C PHE A 15 5.94 1.24 -7.67
N SER A 16 6.91 0.48 -7.15
CA SER A 16 8.28 0.93 -7.01
C SER A 16 9.13 0.46 -8.19
N THR A 17 10.08 1.29 -8.63
CA THR A 17 11.05 0.97 -9.69
C THR A 17 12.39 1.66 -9.43
N ARG A 18 13.45 1.25 -10.13
CA ARG A 18 14.72 1.98 -10.14
C ARG A 18 14.55 3.30 -10.90
N LYS A 19 15.12 4.41 -10.41
CA LYS A 19 14.99 5.74 -11.05
C LYS A 19 15.58 5.81 -12.46
N ASP A 20 16.54 4.93 -12.78
CA ASP A 20 17.19 4.82 -14.08
C ASP A 20 16.52 3.80 -15.02
N SER A 21 15.39 3.19 -14.63
CA SER A 21 14.71 2.18 -15.45
C SER A 21 13.96 2.75 -16.66
N GLY A 22 13.68 4.06 -16.64
CA GLY A 22 12.82 4.72 -17.63
C GLY A 22 11.32 4.44 -17.44
N VAL A 23 10.92 3.60 -16.48
CA VAL A 23 9.52 3.25 -16.19
C VAL A 23 8.87 4.36 -15.37
N LYS A 24 7.74 4.90 -15.84
CA LYS A 24 7.01 5.99 -15.20
C LYS A 24 5.57 5.64 -14.87
N ASP A 25 4.90 4.89 -15.73
CA ASP A 25 3.50 4.48 -15.52
C ASP A 25 3.27 3.01 -15.91
N PHE A 26 2.08 2.48 -15.59
CA PHE A 26 1.74 1.08 -15.83
C PHE A 26 1.87 0.67 -17.30
N ALA A 27 1.60 1.58 -18.25
CA ALA A 27 1.80 1.30 -19.67
C ALA A 27 3.24 0.90 -20.01
N ASP A 28 4.24 1.45 -19.30
CA ASP A 28 5.65 1.14 -19.51
C ASP A 28 6.01 -0.28 -19.03
N LEU A 29 5.12 -0.97 -18.31
CA LEU A 29 5.35 -2.33 -17.82
C LEU A 29 5.09 -3.40 -18.89
N ALA A 30 4.45 -3.04 -20.01
CA ALA A 30 4.12 -3.98 -21.07
C ALA A 30 5.36 -4.74 -21.58
N GLY A 31 5.24 -6.07 -21.69
CA GLY A 31 6.31 -6.97 -22.11
C GLY A 31 7.45 -7.16 -21.09
N LYS A 32 7.36 -6.57 -19.90
CA LYS A 32 8.41 -6.63 -18.87
C LYS A 32 8.07 -7.62 -17.76
N THR A 33 9.08 -7.98 -16.98
CA THR A 33 8.90 -8.77 -15.77
C THR A 33 8.55 -7.86 -14.59
N VAL A 34 7.44 -8.13 -13.92
CA VAL A 34 6.89 -7.33 -12.82
C VAL A 34 6.69 -8.23 -11.61
N ALA A 35 7.11 -7.77 -10.43
CA ALA A 35 6.88 -8.47 -9.18
C ALA A 35 5.63 -7.93 -8.47
N THR A 36 4.97 -8.81 -7.74
CA THR A 36 3.93 -8.49 -6.75
C THR A 36 3.97 -9.54 -5.63
N THR A 37 3.14 -9.40 -4.60
CA THR A 37 3.08 -10.34 -3.48
C THR A 37 1.90 -11.29 -3.65
N ALA A 38 2.15 -12.59 -3.49
CA ALA A 38 1.15 -13.64 -3.67
C ALA A 38 -0.02 -13.48 -2.68
N GLY A 39 -1.24 -13.70 -3.17
CA GLY A 39 -2.46 -13.70 -2.35
C GLY A 39 -3.06 -12.32 -2.03
N THR A 40 -2.46 -11.25 -2.55
CA THR A 40 -2.95 -9.86 -2.38
C THR A 40 -4.09 -9.51 -3.34
N SER A 41 -4.80 -8.41 -3.06
CA SER A 41 -5.68 -7.75 -4.05
C SER A 41 -4.89 -7.35 -5.30
N ASP A 42 -3.68 -6.85 -5.09
CA ASP A 42 -2.78 -6.29 -6.09
C ASP A 42 -2.34 -7.34 -7.11
N GLU A 43 -2.09 -8.58 -6.68
CA GLU A 43 -1.83 -9.68 -7.61
C GLU A 43 -3.02 -9.91 -8.54
N ARG A 44 -4.24 -9.96 -8.00
CA ARG A 44 -5.44 -10.17 -8.80
C ARG A 44 -5.66 -9.00 -9.76
N LEU A 45 -5.48 -7.78 -9.27
CA LEU A 45 -5.60 -6.56 -10.07
C LEU A 45 -4.57 -6.52 -11.20
N LEU A 46 -3.31 -6.82 -10.91
CA LEU A 46 -2.23 -6.81 -11.89
C LEU A 46 -2.43 -7.88 -12.96
N ARG A 47 -2.89 -9.08 -12.58
CA ARG A 47 -3.23 -10.15 -13.53
C ARG A 47 -4.39 -9.75 -14.43
N LYS A 48 -5.45 -9.20 -13.86
CA LYS A 48 -6.61 -8.69 -14.60
C LYS A 48 -6.19 -7.59 -15.59
N LEU A 49 -5.40 -6.62 -15.14
CA LEU A 49 -4.85 -5.57 -15.99
C LEU A 49 -4.03 -6.15 -17.16
N ASN A 50 -3.19 -7.15 -16.88
CA ASN A 50 -2.35 -7.79 -17.88
C ASN A 50 -3.17 -8.48 -18.99
N GLU A 51 -4.24 -9.16 -18.59
CA GLU A 51 -5.16 -9.85 -19.49
C GLU A 51 -6.00 -8.87 -20.30
N GLU A 52 -6.71 -7.95 -19.63
CA GLU A 52 -7.66 -7.02 -20.26
C GLU A 52 -6.98 -6.04 -21.24
N LYS A 53 -5.74 -5.63 -20.94
CA LYS A 53 -4.99 -4.69 -21.77
C LYS A 53 -3.96 -5.36 -22.67
N GLY A 54 -3.87 -6.69 -22.67
CA GLY A 54 -2.91 -7.43 -23.50
C GLY A 54 -1.45 -7.01 -23.26
N MET A 55 -1.09 -6.69 -22.01
CA MET A 55 0.21 -6.09 -21.70
C MET A 55 1.37 -7.08 -21.77
N ASN A 56 1.11 -8.39 -21.82
CA ASN A 56 2.12 -9.45 -21.95
C ASN A 56 3.25 -9.36 -20.90
N MET A 57 2.91 -8.95 -19.67
CA MET A 57 3.83 -8.92 -18.54
C MET A 57 4.13 -10.34 -18.04
N THR A 58 5.37 -10.57 -17.62
CA THR A 58 5.73 -11.76 -16.83
C THR A 58 5.58 -11.42 -15.35
N ILE A 59 4.57 -11.97 -14.68
CA ILE A 59 4.27 -11.63 -13.28
C ILE A 59 4.96 -12.63 -12.34
N ILE A 60 5.84 -12.11 -11.48
CA ILE A 60 6.45 -12.86 -10.36
C ILE A 60 5.59 -12.64 -9.10
N SER A 61 5.01 -13.71 -8.58
CA SER A 61 4.32 -13.70 -7.29
C SER A 61 5.28 -14.14 -6.20
N ALA A 62 5.83 -13.16 -5.48
CA ALA A 62 6.75 -13.40 -4.36
C ALA A 62 6.00 -13.76 -3.08
N LYS A 63 6.68 -14.43 -2.14
CA LYS A 63 6.04 -14.90 -0.89
C LYS A 63 5.70 -13.77 0.09
N ASP A 64 6.44 -12.67 0.03
CA ASP A 64 6.31 -11.50 0.89
C ASP A 64 6.79 -10.24 0.16
N HIS A 65 6.58 -9.07 0.77
CA HIS A 65 6.92 -7.77 0.17
C HIS A 65 8.43 -7.55 0.04
N ALA A 66 9.23 -8.09 0.98
CA ALA A 66 10.68 -7.96 0.95
C ALA A 66 11.27 -8.74 -0.23
N GLU A 67 10.78 -9.95 -0.49
CA GLU A 67 11.15 -10.73 -1.67
C GLU A 67 10.68 -10.06 -2.97
N ALA A 68 9.46 -9.51 -2.99
CA ALA A 68 8.95 -8.79 -4.16
C ALA A 68 9.84 -7.58 -4.51
N PHE A 69 10.19 -6.76 -3.50
CA PHE A 69 11.12 -5.64 -3.70
C PHE A 69 12.53 -6.11 -4.06
N MET A 70 13.02 -7.21 -3.48
CA MET A 70 14.30 -7.81 -3.84
C MET A 70 14.36 -8.22 -5.32
N ASN A 71 13.25 -8.65 -5.93
CA ASN A 71 13.23 -8.91 -7.37
C ASN A 71 13.52 -7.64 -8.18
N VAL A 72 13.11 -6.46 -7.71
CA VAL A 72 13.48 -5.17 -8.33
C VAL A 72 14.95 -4.84 -8.08
N THR A 73 15.43 -4.96 -6.83
CA THR A 73 16.80 -4.55 -6.50
C THR A 73 17.86 -5.44 -7.16
N THR A 74 17.53 -6.71 -7.41
CA THR A 74 18.36 -7.68 -8.14
C THR A 74 18.19 -7.65 -9.66
N GLY A 75 17.28 -6.81 -10.19
CA GLY A 75 17.01 -6.70 -11.62
C GLY A 75 16.22 -7.86 -12.23
N ARG A 76 15.66 -8.76 -11.42
CA ARG A 76 14.76 -9.84 -11.87
C ARG A 76 13.39 -9.31 -12.31
N ALA A 77 12.95 -8.19 -11.74
CA ALA A 77 11.76 -7.46 -12.16
C ALA A 77 12.10 -5.98 -12.35
N VAL A 78 11.38 -5.30 -13.24
CA VAL A 78 11.56 -3.85 -13.45
C VAL A 78 10.75 -3.02 -12.45
N ALA A 79 9.73 -3.62 -11.84
CA ALA A 79 8.83 -2.95 -10.90
C ALA A 79 8.26 -3.94 -9.87
N PHE A 80 7.94 -3.42 -8.70
CA PHE A 80 7.16 -4.10 -7.67
C PHE A 80 5.85 -3.33 -7.46
N VAL A 81 4.73 -3.93 -7.88
CA VAL A 81 3.38 -3.38 -7.75
C VAL A 81 2.81 -3.76 -6.39
N MET A 82 2.45 -2.76 -5.58
CA MET A 82 1.87 -2.93 -4.24
C MET A 82 1.19 -1.64 -3.74
N ASP A 83 0.50 -1.72 -2.60
CA ASP A 83 0.08 -0.61 -1.75
C ASP A 83 1.18 0.44 -1.56
N GLU A 84 0.89 1.70 -1.89
CA GLU A 84 1.84 2.81 -1.82
C GLU A 84 2.66 2.90 -0.51
N PRO A 85 2.07 2.86 0.71
CA PRO A 85 2.85 2.93 1.94
C PRO A 85 3.81 1.75 2.14
N LEU A 86 3.46 0.55 1.64
CA LEU A 86 4.34 -0.62 1.73
C LEU A 86 5.54 -0.48 0.80
N LEU A 87 5.36 0.14 -0.37
CA LEU A 87 6.47 0.46 -1.28
C LEU A 87 7.49 1.39 -0.63
N TYR A 88 7.03 2.48 -0.01
CA TYR A 88 7.92 3.37 0.76
C TYR A 88 8.60 2.62 1.91
N GLY A 89 7.87 1.76 2.60
CA GLY A 89 8.39 0.92 3.68
C GLY A 89 9.54 0.00 3.23
N GLU A 90 9.44 -0.65 2.08
CA GLU A 90 10.51 -1.50 1.55
C GLU A 90 11.70 -0.68 1.02
N ILE A 91 11.44 0.44 0.32
CA ILE A 91 12.50 1.35 -0.14
C ILE A 91 13.32 1.91 1.04
N ALA A 92 12.66 2.31 2.13
CA ALA A 92 13.32 2.84 3.33
C ALA A 92 14.24 1.82 4.02
N LYS A 93 14.00 0.51 3.80
CA LYS A 93 14.85 -0.57 4.32
C LYS A 93 16.06 -0.85 3.43
N ASP A 94 16.11 -0.35 2.20
CA ASP A 94 17.23 -0.57 1.29
C ASP A 94 18.54 0.09 1.78
N ARG A 95 19.68 -0.30 1.20
CA ARG A 95 20.98 0.35 1.46
C ARG A 95 21.14 1.66 0.70
N ASN A 96 20.48 1.80 -0.44
CA ASN A 96 20.42 3.00 -1.26
C ASN A 96 18.97 3.34 -1.63
N PRO A 97 18.14 3.81 -0.66
CA PRO A 97 16.75 4.18 -0.91
C PRO A 97 16.60 5.19 -2.06
N GLY A 98 17.59 6.10 -2.20
CA GLY A 98 17.62 7.13 -3.23
C GLY A 98 17.66 6.62 -4.68
N ALA A 99 18.00 5.34 -4.90
CA ALA A 99 18.00 4.71 -6.22
C ALA A 99 16.60 4.32 -6.73
N TYR A 100 15.58 4.35 -5.86
CA TYR A 100 14.23 3.88 -6.15
C TYR A 100 13.22 5.01 -6.05
N ALA A 101 12.12 4.86 -6.78
CA ALA A 101 10.98 5.77 -6.71
C ALA A 101 9.68 4.98 -6.71
N VAL A 102 8.67 5.52 -6.01
CA VAL A 102 7.28 5.11 -6.15
C VAL A 102 6.64 5.96 -7.26
N THR A 103 6.11 5.30 -8.28
CA THR A 103 5.49 5.96 -9.44
C THR A 103 4.25 5.17 -9.91
N GLY A 104 3.70 5.55 -11.06
CA GLY A 104 2.46 5.00 -11.60
C GLY A 104 1.26 5.79 -11.12
N THR A 105 0.33 6.02 -12.05
CA THR A 105 -1.00 6.54 -11.72
C THR A 105 -1.73 5.45 -10.93
N PRO A 106 -2.32 5.74 -9.75
CA PRO A 106 -2.99 4.72 -8.95
C PRO A 106 -4.05 3.95 -9.78
N LEU A 107 -3.94 2.62 -9.83
CA LEU A 107 -4.92 1.80 -10.57
C LEU A 107 -6.30 1.83 -9.91
N VAL A 108 -6.29 1.82 -8.59
CA VAL A 108 -7.44 1.86 -7.70
C VAL A 108 -6.98 2.40 -6.36
N HIS A 109 -7.92 2.94 -5.59
CA HIS A 109 -7.72 3.28 -4.19
C HIS A 109 -8.35 2.19 -3.33
N GLU A 110 -7.62 1.75 -2.32
CA GLU A 110 -8.10 0.76 -1.35
C GLU A 110 -8.00 1.33 0.07
N ASN A 111 -8.67 0.64 0.99
CA ASN A 111 -8.73 1.03 2.39
C ASN A 111 -8.33 -0.14 3.30
N TYR A 112 -7.39 0.12 4.22
CA TYR A 112 -7.12 -0.82 5.31
C TYR A 112 -8.17 -0.69 6.38
N ALA A 113 -8.58 -1.84 6.91
CA ALA A 113 -9.45 -1.94 8.06
C ALA A 113 -9.03 -3.13 8.95
N CYS A 114 -9.40 -3.08 10.23
CA CYS A 114 -9.11 -4.16 11.16
C CYS A 114 -10.03 -5.36 10.88
N MET A 115 -9.45 -6.46 10.39
CA MET A 115 -10.20 -7.69 10.13
C MET A 115 -10.58 -8.41 11.42
N MET A 116 -11.83 -8.86 11.52
CA MET A 116 -12.35 -9.65 12.65
C MET A 116 -13.33 -10.71 12.15
N ARG A 117 -13.76 -11.62 13.04
CA ARG A 117 -14.78 -12.62 12.71
C ARG A 117 -16.10 -11.93 12.35
N ARG A 118 -16.80 -12.45 11.34
CA ARG A 118 -18.04 -11.87 10.79
C ARG A 118 -19.15 -11.74 11.83
N ASP A 119 -19.33 -12.75 12.66
CA ASP A 119 -20.49 -12.90 13.54
C ASP A 119 -20.15 -12.56 15.00
N ASP A 120 -19.38 -11.48 15.21
CA ASP A 120 -18.99 -10.99 16.55
C ASP A 120 -19.36 -9.50 16.76
N PRO A 121 -20.67 -9.14 16.78
CA PRO A 121 -21.10 -7.74 16.90
C PRO A 121 -20.62 -7.01 18.18
N PRO A 122 -20.59 -7.65 19.37
CA PRO A 122 -20.07 -7.01 20.57
C PRO A 122 -18.59 -6.61 20.41
N PHE A 123 -17.77 -7.48 19.80
CA PHE A 123 -16.36 -7.15 19.56
C PHE A 123 -16.22 -6.02 18.53
N LYS A 124 -17.00 -6.05 17.44
CA LYS A 124 -17.03 -4.96 16.47
C LYS A 124 -17.34 -3.61 17.12
N HIS A 125 -18.36 -3.56 17.99
CA HIS A 125 -18.74 -2.31 18.66
C HIS A 125 -17.58 -1.71 19.47
N VAL A 126 -16.81 -2.56 20.18
CA VAL A 126 -15.62 -2.11 20.91
C VAL A 126 -14.55 -1.58 19.97
N VAL A 127 -14.25 -2.31 18.89
CA VAL A 127 -13.21 -1.90 17.91
C VAL A 127 -13.59 -0.59 17.22
N ASP A 128 -14.83 -0.46 16.75
CA ASP A 128 -15.34 0.76 16.12
C ASP A 128 -15.24 1.96 17.07
N GLY A 129 -15.66 1.78 18.32
CA GLY A 129 -15.60 2.85 19.33
C GLY A 129 -14.18 3.30 19.65
N VAL A 130 -13.23 2.37 19.75
CA VAL A 130 -11.81 2.69 19.99
C VAL A 130 -11.22 3.43 18.78
N ILE A 131 -11.41 2.92 17.57
CA ILE A 131 -10.85 3.53 16.36
C ILE A 131 -11.44 4.90 16.11
N ALA A 132 -12.77 5.05 16.22
CA ALA A 132 -13.43 6.35 16.04
C ALA A 132 -12.93 7.37 17.08
N LYS A 133 -12.76 6.97 18.35
CA LYS A 133 -12.19 7.84 19.38
C LYS A 133 -10.75 8.22 19.08
N MET A 134 -9.90 7.28 18.64
CA MET A 134 -8.51 7.57 18.30
C MET A 134 -8.41 8.54 17.12
N GLN A 135 -9.24 8.35 16.10
CA GLN A 135 -9.32 9.22 14.92
C GLN A 135 -9.76 10.63 15.29
N THR A 136 -10.91 10.77 15.95
CA THR A 136 -11.50 12.09 16.26
C THR A 136 -10.77 12.87 17.37
N SER A 137 -10.03 12.19 18.25
CA SER A 137 -9.23 12.85 19.30
C SER A 137 -7.85 13.34 18.83
N GLY A 138 -7.45 13.05 17.59
CA GLY A 138 -6.11 13.36 17.07
C GLY A 138 -5.01 12.36 17.47
N ALA A 139 -5.34 11.32 18.24
CA ALA A 139 -4.39 10.27 18.59
C ALA A 139 -3.91 9.49 17.35
N ALA A 140 -4.81 9.23 16.38
CA ALA A 140 -4.47 8.59 15.13
C ALA A 140 -3.52 9.44 14.28
N GLU A 141 -3.73 10.76 14.20
CA GLU A 141 -2.82 11.68 13.50
C GLU A 141 -1.44 11.72 14.16
N LYS A 142 -1.37 11.72 15.50
CA LYS A 142 -0.10 11.62 16.22
C LYS A 142 0.65 10.33 15.89
N LEU A 143 -0.05 9.19 15.83
CA LEU A 143 0.53 7.91 15.43
C LEU A 143 0.98 7.93 13.97
N TYR A 144 0.17 8.48 13.07
CA TYR A 144 0.54 8.62 11.66
C TYR A 144 1.86 9.40 11.53
N ASN A 145 1.96 10.55 12.20
CA ASN A 145 3.17 11.36 12.16
C ASN A 145 4.40 10.62 12.73
N GLN A 146 4.21 9.81 13.77
CA GLN A 146 5.29 9.00 14.31
C GLN A 146 5.85 7.99 13.28
N TRP A 147 4.98 7.37 12.49
CA TRP A 147 5.38 6.26 11.60
C TRP A 147 5.69 6.67 10.16
N PHE A 148 5.11 7.76 9.67
CA PHE A 148 5.18 8.12 8.25
C PHE A 148 5.94 9.41 7.97
N THR A 149 6.03 10.33 8.94
CA THR A 149 6.65 11.66 8.75
C THR A 149 7.81 11.94 9.70
N ARG A 150 8.20 10.94 10.50
CA ARG A 150 9.34 11.01 11.42
C ARG A 150 10.28 9.82 11.22
N PRO A 151 11.53 9.90 11.71
CA PRO A 151 12.43 8.76 11.77
C PRO A 151 11.82 7.56 12.51
N ILE A 152 11.82 6.38 11.88
CA ILE A 152 11.33 5.14 12.49
C ILE A 152 12.46 4.13 12.74
N PRO A 153 12.34 3.28 13.78
CA PRO A 153 13.28 2.19 14.01
C PRO A 153 13.27 1.17 12.85
N PRO A 154 14.36 0.40 12.64
CA PRO A 154 15.63 0.45 13.39
C PRO A 154 16.65 1.42 12.80
N LYS A 155 16.44 1.92 11.57
CA LYS A 155 17.45 2.71 10.83
C LYS A 155 17.32 4.23 11.02
N GLY A 156 16.25 4.71 11.65
CA GLY A 156 16.00 6.15 11.79
C GLY A 156 15.67 6.82 10.45
N VAL A 157 15.14 6.07 9.48
CA VAL A 157 14.71 6.61 8.18
C VAL A 157 13.27 7.09 8.31
N SER A 158 12.91 8.19 7.66
CA SER A 158 11.51 8.59 7.50
C SER A 158 10.97 8.12 6.15
N LEU A 159 9.69 7.80 6.09
CA LEU A 159 9.03 7.45 4.82
C LEU A 159 8.70 8.68 3.99
N ASP A 160 8.75 9.88 4.59
CA ASP A 160 8.34 11.15 3.99
C ASP A 160 6.97 11.05 3.32
N TYR A 161 6.04 10.32 3.95
CA TYR A 161 4.70 10.04 3.44
C TYR A 161 3.68 10.94 4.17
N PRO A 162 3.28 12.09 3.59
CA PRO A 162 2.44 13.06 4.27
C PRO A 162 0.98 12.62 4.36
N LEU A 163 0.31 13.03 5.44
CA LEU A 163 -1.10 12.74 5.65
C LEU A 163 -1.96 13.38 4.55
N SER A 164 -2.59 12.52 3.73
CA SER A 164 -3.42 12.92 2.59
C SER A 164 -4.71 13.64 3.03
N ALA A 165 -5.38 14.30 2.09
CA ALA A 165 -6.64 14.99 2.37
C ALA A 165 -7.75 13.99 2.75
N GLU A 166 -7.78 12.84 2.08
CA GLU A 166 -8.70 11.73 2.31
C GLU A 166 -8.50 11.15 3.71
N MET A 167 -7.24 10.95 4.12
CA MET A 167 -6.91 10.49 5.47
C MET A 167 -7.32 11.51 6.55
N LYS A 168 -7.10 12.81 6.29
CA LYS A 168 -7.59 13.87 7.19
C LYS A 168 -9.11 13.87 7.30
N GLN A 169 -9.81 13.59 6.19
CA GLN A 169 -11.27 13.51 6.18
C GLN A 169 -11.76 12.28 6.94
N LEU A 170 -11.12 11.12 6.77
CA LEU A 170 -11.38 9.91 7.53
C LEU A 170 -11.22 10.16 9.04
N PHE A 171 -10.14 10.83 9.46
CA PHE A 171 -9.92 11.09 10.88
C PHE A 171 -10.98 12.01 11.51
N ARG A 172 -11.58 12.90 10.72
CA ARG A 172 -12.71 13.73 11.17
C ARG A 172 -14.02 12.96 11.17
N ASN A 173 -14.21 12.06 10.20
CA ASN A 173 -15.44 11.32 9.97
C ASN A 173 -15.14 9.82 9.79
N PRO A 174 -14.92 9.08 10.90
CA PRO A 174 -14.69 7.64 10.87
C PRO A 174 -15.82 6.90 10.14
N THR A 175 -15.46 5.94 9.29
CA THR A 175 -16.44 5.13 8.55
C THR A 175 -15.95 3.68 8.41
N ASP A 176 -16.90 2.76 8.34
CA ASP A 176 -16.67 1.35 8.03
C ASP A 176 -17.14 0.96 6.62
N GLN A 177 -17.66 1.94 5.85
CA GLN A 177 -18.00 1.75 4.45
C GLN A 177 -16.74 1.76 3.59
N ALA A 178 -16.70 0.84 2.61
CA ALA A 178 -15.71 0.91 1.54
C ALA A 178 -15.84 2.25 0.83
N GLN A 179 -14.75 3.00 0.81
CA GLN A 179 -14.61 4.15 -0.07
C GLN A 179 -13.97 3.58 -1.33
N TYR A 180 -14.68 3.66 -2.46
CA TYR A 180 -14.31 3.18 -3.81
C TYR A 180 -14.67 1.73 -4.15
#